data_AF-A0A8X8FUQ8-F1
#
_entry.id   AF-A0A8X8FUQ8-F1
#
_cell.length_a   1.000
_cell.length_b   1.000
_cell.length_c   1.000
_cell.angle_alpha   90.00
_cell.angle_beta   90.00
_cell.angle_gamma   90.00
#
_symmetry.space_group_name_H-M   'P 1'
#
loop_
_entity.id
_entity.type
_entity.pdbx_description
1 polymer ?
#
loop_
_entity_poly.entity_id
_entity_poly.type
_entity_poly.pdbx_seq_one_letter_code
_entity_poly.pdbx_strand_id
1 'polypeptide(L)'
;MTPYERANVRVANHRAAETAEYLDARLHMANYEESTFARSLLLAAELHGIQHAARECGLSDETMRRQLNGTRPLYFDSVLGVMRALGVQLRVEMV
;
A
#
# COMPACT_ATOMS: atom_id res chain seq x y z
N MET A 1 -27.41 -2.41 -7.15
CA MET A 1 -26.06 -2.26 -7.71
C MET A 1 -26.15 -2.17 -9.23
N THR A 2 -25.72 -1.06 -9.81
CA THR A 2 -25.75 -0.78 -11.25
C THR A 2 -24.61 -1.50 -11.98
N PRO A 3 -24.68 -1.66 -13.31
CA PRO A 3 -23.58 -2.21 -14.11
C PRO A 3 -22.24 -1.45 -13.93
N TYR A 4 -22.30 -0.13 -13.76
CA TYR A 4 -21.13 0.73 -13.52
C TYR A 4 -20.48 0.46 -12.17
N GLU A 5 -21.28 0.29 -11.12
CA GLU A 5 -20.78 -0.06 -9.79
C GLU A 5 -20.07 -1.42 -9.81
N ARG A 6 -20.58 -2.41 -10.57
CA ARG A 6 -19.94 -3.73 -10.72
C ARG A 6 -18.59 -3.64 -11.45
N ALA A 7 -18.51 -2.83 -12.51
CA ALA A 7 -17.27 -2.60 -13.24
C ALA A 7 -16.20 -1.96 -12.34
N ASN A 8 -16.58 -0.94 -11.55
CA ASN A 8 -15.68 -0.29 -10.61
C ASN A 8 -15.15 -1.25 -9.54
N VAL A 9 -16.01 -2.09 -8.96
CA VAL A 9 -15.57 -3.12 -8.00
C VAL A 9 -14.61 -4.11 -8.66
N ARG A 10 -14.87 -4.53 -9.90
CA ARG A 10 -13.98 -5.46 -10.61
C ARG A 10 -12.60 -4.86 -10.87
N VAL A 11 -12.54 -3.59 -11.27
CA VAL A 11 -11.27 -2.86 -11.47
C VAL A 11 -10.54 -2.67 -10.14
N ALA A 12 -11.25 -2.28 -9.08
CA ALA A 12 -10.67 -2.15 -7.74
C ALA A 12 -10.08 -3.48 -7.23
N ASN A 13 -10.80 -4.59 -7.42
CA ASN A 13 -10.32 -5.92 -7.04
C ASN A 13 -9.09 -6.35 -7.84
N HIS A 14 -9.05 -6.05 -9.14
CA HIS A 14 -7.90 -6.40 -9.98
C HIS A 14 -6.65 -5.65 -9.53
N ARG A 15 -6.75 -4.34 -9.32
CA ARG A 15 -5.65 -3.50 -8.83
C ARG A 15 -5.15 -3.93 -7.45
N ALA A 16 -6.06 -4.27 -6.54
CA ALA A 16 -5.70 -4.78 -5.22
C ALA A 16 -4.95 -6.12 -5.33
N ALA A 17 -5.37 -7.01 -6.24
CA ALA A 17 -4.69 -8.28 -6.49
C ALA A 17 -3.26 -8.07 -7.04
N GLU A 18 -3.09 -7.19 -8.04
CA GLU A 18 -1.77 -6.84 -8.58
C GLU A 18 -0.84 -6.25 -7.51
N THR A 19 -1.39 -5.37 -6.65
CA THR A 19 -0.63 -4.78 -5.53
C THR A 19 -0.24 -5.85 -4.51
N ALA A 20 -1.14 -6.78 -4.19
CA ALA A 20 -0.86 -7.86 -3.25
C ALA A 20 0.25 -8.79 -3.78
N GLU A 21 0.17 -9.21 -5.04
CA GLU A 21 1.18 -10.04 -5.69
C GLU A 21 2.55 -9.34 -5.72
N TYR A 22 2.57 -8.04 -6.08
CA TYR A 22 3.79 -7.25 -6.07
C TYR A 22 4.42 -7.15 -4.67
N LEU A 23 3.63 -6.82 -3.63
CA LEU A 23 4.14 -6.68 -2.27
C LEU A 23 4.60 -8.01 -1.68
N ASP A 24 3.87 -9.09 -1.95
CA ASP A 24 4.22 -10.43 -1.50
C ASP A 24 5.53 -10.92 -2.13
N ALA A 25 5.69 -10.73 -3.44
CA ALA A 25 6.93 -11.04 -4.14
C ALA A 25 8.12 -10.25 -3.58
N ARG A 26 7.89 -8.98 -3.19
CA ARG A 26 8.92 -8.14 -2.56
C ARG A 26 9.33 -8.67 -1.19
N LEU A 27 8.37 -9.05 -0.34
CA LEU A 27 8.63 -9.58 1.00
C LEU A 27 9.40 -10.92 0.97
N HIS A 28 9.24 -11.71 -0.08
CA HIS A 28 9.94 -12.99 -0.26
C HIS A 28 11.34 -12.86 -0.90
N MET A 29 11.81 -11.66 -1.25
CA MET A 29 13.15 -11.47 -1.80
C MET A 29 14.23 -11.70 -0.72
N ALA A 30 15.31 -12.39 -1.07
CA ALA A 30 16.48 -12.48 -0.20
C ALA A 30 17.09 -11.08 0.05
N ASN A 31 17.57 -10.83 1.28
CA ASN A 31 18.13 -9.54 1.72
C ASN A 31 17.13 -8.36 1.66
N TYR A 32 15.91 -8.61 2.11
CA TYR A 32 14.88 -7.59 2.15
C TYR A 32 15.10 -6.58 3.28
N GLU A 33 15.36 -5.32 2.91
CA GLU A 33 15.54 -4.21 3.84
C GLU A 33 14.22 -3.48 4.12
N GLU A 34 14.04 -2.97 5.33
CA GLU A 34 12.88 -2.15 5.73
C GLU A 34 12.60 -1.00 4.74
N SER A 35 13.68 -0.31 4.32
CA SER A 35 13.61 0.80 3.37
C SER A 35 13.06 0.38 1.99
N THR A 36 13.18 -0.89 1.63
CA THR A 36 12.67 -1.44 0.37
C THR A 36 11.15 -1.59 0.44
N PHE A 37 10.60 -2.07 1.57
CA PHE A 37 9.15 -2.16 1.76
C PHE A 37 8.47 -0.81 1.76
N ALA A 38 9.04 0.14 2.48
CA ALA A 38 8.55 1.51 2.53
C ALA A 38 8.46 2.12 1.12
N ARG A 39 9.49 1.91 0.28
CA ARG A 39 9.52 2.38 -1.11
C ARG A 39 8.56 1.64 -2.03
N SER A 40 8.36 0.34 -1.82
CA SER A 40 7.35 -0.44 -2.54
C SER A 40 5.94 0.06 -2.24
N LEU A 41 5.65 0.37 -0.97
CA LEU A 41 4.39 1.01 -0.57
C LEU A 41 4.24 2.41 -1.17
N LEU A 42 5.32 3.21 -1.21
CA LEU A 42 5.31 4.51 -1.86
C LEU A 42 4.94 4.39 -3.33
N LEU A 43 5.62 3.52 -4.07
CA LEU A 43 5.36 3.31 -5.50
C LEU A 43 3.90 2.91 -5.74
N ALA A 44 3.40 1.94 -4.98
CA ALA A 44 2.00 1.53 -5.06
C ALA A 44 1.09 2.72 -4.79
N ALA A 45 1.27 3.45 -3.69
CA ALA A 45 0.47 4.62 -3.34
C ALA A 45 0.50 5.71 -4.43
N GLU A 46 1.63 6.01 -5.06
CA GLU A 46 1.72 6.98 -6.16
C GLU A 46 0.91 6.54 -7.39
N LEU A 47 0.98 5.25 -7.76
CA LEU A 47 0.22 4.69 -8.89
C LEU A 47 -1.29 4.68 -8.64
N HIS A 48 -1.69 4.69 -7.37
CA HIS A 48 -3.01 4.29 -6.94
C HIS A 48 -3.78 5.38 -6.18
N GLY A 49 -3.12 6.47 -5.83
CA GLY A 49 -3.71 7.65 -5.21
C GLY A 49 -3.19 7.88 -3.80
N ILE A 50 -2.01 8.47 -3.68
CA ILE A 50 -1.34 8.73 -2.40
C ILE A 50 -2.16 9.65 -1.49
N GLN A 51 -3.00 10.51 -2.07
CA GLN A 51 -3.89 11.40 -1.32
C GLN A 51 -4.94 10.61 -0.54
N HIS A 52 -5.47 9.54 -1.14
CA HIS A 52 -6.41 8.65 -0.46
C HIS A 52 -5.71 7.90 0.67
N ALA A 53 -4.51 7.37 0.41
CA ALA A 53 -3.71 6.68 1.44
C ALA A 53 -3.33 7.59 2.61
N ALA A 54 -2.89 8.82 2.34
CA ALA A 54 -2.55 9.80 3.36
C ALA A 54 -3.77 10.15 4.22
N ARG A 55 -4.93 10.37 3.59
CA ARG A 55 -6.20 10.62 4.29
C ARG A 55 -6.62 9.47 5.19
N GLU A 56 -6.53 8.23 4.71
CA GLU A 56 -6.83 7.02 5.50
C GLU A 56 -5.90 6.83 6.71
N CYS A 57 -4.73 7.46 6.67
CA CYS A 57 -3.75 7.48 7.77
C CYS A 57 -3.82 8.74 8.63
N GLY A 58 -4.70 9.70 8.33
CA GLY A 58 -4.76 10.99 9.04
C GLY A 58 -3.52 11.88 8.82
N LEU A 59 -2.80 11.67 7.72
CA LEU A 59 -1.58 12.38 7.37
C LEU A 59 -1.79 13.30 6.16
N SER A 60 -0.90 14.27 5.99
CA SER A 60 -0.79 14.99 4.72
C SER A 60 -0.03 14.15 3.68
N ASP A 61 -0.29 14.39 2.39
CA ASP A 61 0.41 13.75 1.27
C ASP A 61 1.94 13.88 1.40
N GLU A 62 2.42 15.06 1.82
CA GLU A 62 3.84 15.33 2.03
C GLU A 62 4.39 14.50 3.20
N THR A 63 3.66 14.42 4.32
CA THR A 63 4.09 13.63 5.48
C THR A 63 4.18 12.16 5.13
N MET A 64 3.17 11.63 4.41
CA MET A 64 3.17 10.26 3.92
C MET A 64 4.37 9.97 3.02
N ARG A 65 4.64 10.82 2.02
CA ARG A 65 5.82 10.67 1.15
C ARG A 65 7.10 10.65 1.94
N ARG A 66 7.24 11.54 2.94
CA ARG A 66 8.43 11.61 3.78
C ARG A 66 8.64 10.38 4.66
N GLN A 67 7.56 9.80 5.19
CA GLN A 67 7.66 8.54 5.93
C GLN A 67 8.05 7.39 5.01
N LEU A 68 7.37 7.23 3.87
CA LEU A 68 7.61 6.11 2.95
C LEU A 68 8.93 6.20 2.17
N ASN A 69 9.48 7.41 1.99
CA ASN A 69 10.79 7.60 1.35
C ASN A 69 11.98 7.55 2.35
N GLY A 70 11.70 7.49 3.66
CA GLY A 70 12.71 7.40 4.72
C GLY A 70 13.27 8.74 5.22
N THR A 71 12.72 9.88 4.80
CA THR A 71 13.11 11.21 5.36
C THR A 71 12.43 11.53 6.70
N ARG A 72 11.42 10.74 7.10
CA ARG A 72 10.83 10.72 8.44
C ARG A 72 10.68 9.27 8.92
N PRO A 73 10.64 9.02 10.24
CA PRO A 73 10.36 7.69 10.78
C PRO A 73 9.05 7.13 10.21
N LEU A 74 9.11 5.87 9.78
CA LEU A 74 7.94 5.12 9.36
C LEU A 74 7.36 4.39 10.58
N TYR A 75 6.05 4.51 10.76
CA TYR A 75 5.34 3.85 11.85
C TYR A 75 4.46 2.73 11.29
N PHE A 76 4.26 1.69 12.10
CA PHE A 76 3.53 0.50 11.67
C PHE A 76 2.05 0.78 11.38
N ASP A 77 1.44 1.74 12.08
CA ASP A 77 0.08 2.22 11.80
C ASP A 77 -0.04 2.87 10.42
N SER A 78 0.95 3.69 10.01
CA SER A 78 1.02 4.24 8.66
C SER A 78 1.14 3.14 7.60
N VAL A 79 1.95 2.11 7.86
CA VAL A 79 2.09 0.94 6.96
C VAL A 79 0.74 0.26 6.77
N LEU A 80 0.06 -0.11 7.85
CA LEU A 80 -1.24 -0.77 7.80
C LEU A 80 -2.32 0.11 7.16
N GLY A 81 -2.29 1.41 7.42
CA GLY A 81 -3.21 2.38 6.82
C GLY A 81 -3.04 2.50 5.30
N VAL A 82 -1.80 2.56 4.82
CA VAL A 82 -1.50 2.55 3.37
C VAL A 82 -1.97 1.26 2.72
N MET A 83 -1.68 0.10 3.34
CA MET A 83 -2.14 -1.20 2.84
C MET A 83 -3.67 -1.26 2.72
N ARG A 84 -4.39 -0.79 3.73
CA ARG A 84 -5.86 -0.72 3.70
C ARG A 84 -6.36 0.20 2.58
N ALA A 85 -5.75 1.36 2.38
CA ALA A 85 -6.10 2.28 1.30
C ALA A 85 -5.82 1.69 -0.10
N LEU A 86 -4.86 0.78 -0.21
CA LEU A 86 -4.57 0.01 -1.42
C LEU A 86 -5.49 -1.21 -1.60
N GLY A 87 -6.36 -1.50 -0.63
CA GLY A 87 -7.26 -2.65 -0.66
C GLY A 87 -6.59 -3.98 -0.34
N VAL A 88 -5.42 -3.96 0.33
CA VAL A 88 -4.65 -5.16 0.70
C VAL A 88 -4.50 -5.27 2.23
N GLN A 89 -4.16 -6.47 2.71
CA GLN A 89 -4.01 -6.76 4.14
C GLN A 89 -2.70 -7.50 4.39
N LEU A 90 -2.01 -7.16 5.48
CA LEU A 90 -0.86 -7.93 5.96
C LEU A 90 -1.35 -9.21 6.64
N ARG A 91 -0.75 -10.35 6.30
CA ARG A 91 -1.07 -11.66 6.89
C ARG A 91 0.17 -12.27 7.53
N VAL A 92 -0.06 -13.03 8.61
CA VAL A 92 0.96 -13.83 9.28
C VAL A 92 0.63 -15.28 9.00
N GLU A 93 1.63 -16.02 8.51
CA GLU A 93 1.49 -17.43 8.12
C GLU A 93 2.53 -18.28 8.86
N MET A 94 2.24 -19.58 9.06
CA MET A 94 3.25 -20.52 9.55
C MET A 94 4.20 -20.85 8.40
N VAL A 95 5.50 -20.92 8.69
CA VAL A 95 6.57 -21.23 7.71
C VAL A 95 7.17 -22.60 8.00
#